data_AF-A0A9Y6J818-F1
#
_entry.id   AF-A0A9Y6J818-F1
#
_cell.length_a   1.000
_cell.length_b   1.000
_cell.length_c   1.000
_cell.angle_alpha   90.00
_cell.angle_beta   90.00
_cell.angle_gamma   90.00
#
_symmetry.space_group_name_H-M   'P 1'
#
loop_
_entity.id
_entity.type
_entity.pdbx_description
1 polymer ?
#
loop_
_entity_poly.entity_id
_entity_poly.type
_entity_poly.pdbx_seq_one_letter_code
_entity_poly.pdbx_strand_id
1 'polypeptide(L)'
;MYENYSHYNNGLIGQHDQFKGRVSHFQQQLQFGNASIVIRNTTISDGGNYTCHFPNLEPEQIFSIKLVVRYSLKDRRRENARAAPKPIVWLVKDTEDQVQLHCVVPGAFPKPEVLWKESNGDIVPAEPQVLYRGDHYYITLLITVTATNTGLFHCVATQEEIGHVIDAEIRVPDKQFKSSYGDGVLAGLFCAGFVTGASVVLVLCVLYVRKNYIKKVSAPKTNGSCNGESSQPLQPL
;
A
#
# COMPACT_ATOMS: atom_id res chain seq x y z
N MET A 1 -0.37 -9.61 -55.62
CA MET A 1 -1.63 -9.69 -54.84
C MET A 1 -2.83 -9.01 -55.53
N TYR A 2 -2.64 -8.37 -56.70
CA TYR A 2 -3.72 -8.04 -57.64
C TYR A 2 -3.25 -8.44 -59.03
N GLU A 3 -3.56 -9.67 -59.44
CA GLU A 3 -3.54 -9.99 -60.86
C GLU A 3 -4.97 -9.88 -61.40
N ASN A 4 -5.13 -9.01 -62.39
CA ASN A 4 -6.26 -9.04 -63.30
C ASN A 4 -7.65 -8.68 -62.70
N TYR A 5 -7.76 -7.56 -61.97
CA TYR A 5 -9.05 -6.92 -61.60
C TYR A 5 -10.10 -7.84 -60.93
N SER A 6 -9.65 -8.95 -60.33
CA SER A 6 -10.53 -9.98 -59.80
C SER A 6 -10.62 -9.89 -58.28
N HIS A 7 -11.84 -9.63 -57.80
CA HIS A 7 -12.16 -9.31 -56.41
C HIS A 7 -12.27 -10.59 -55.56
N TYR A 8 -11.20 -11.05 -54.92
CA TYR A 8 -11.26 -12.27 -54.09
C TYR A 8 -11.04 -11.99 -52.61
N ASN A 9 -12.11 -12.12 -51.82
CA ASN A 9 -12.05 -11.94 -50.37
C ASN A 9 -11.53 -13.17 -49.61
N ASN A 10 -11.26 -14.30 -50.28
CA ASN A 10 -10.77 -15.52 -49.62
C ASN A 10 -9.90 -16.35 -50.57
N GLY A 11 -8.65 -16.61 -50.18
CA GLY A 11 -7.81 -17.66 -50.76
C GLY A 11 -7.30 -17.36 -52.17
N LEU A 12 -6.22 -16.58 -52.27
CA LEU A 12 -5.43 -16.55 -53.50
C LEU A 12 -4.73 -17.91 -53.68
N ILE A 13 -4.62 -18.37 -54.92
CA ILE A 13 -3.61 -19.36 -55.30
C ILE A 13 -2.25 -18.74 -54.97
N GLY A 14 -1.45 -19.40 -54.14
CA GLY A 14 -0.18 -18.85 -53.62
C GLY A 14 -0.27 -18.13 -52.27
N GLN A 15 -1.44 -18.01 -51.64
CA GLN A 15 -1.51 -17.56 -50.24
C GLN A 15 -0.96 -18.65 -49.31
N HIS A 16 0.00 -18.28 -48.47
CA HIS A 16 0.55 -19.16 -47.44
C HIS A 16 -0.53 -19.60 -46.45
N ASP A 17 -0.52 -20.88 -46.05
CA ASP A 17 -1.58 -21.50 -45.25
C ASP A 17 -1.87 -20.74 -43.94
N GLN A 18 -0.84 -20.21 -43.28
CA GLN A 18 -0.97 -19.42 -42.05
C GLN A 18 -1.88 -18.18 -42.17
N PHE A 19 -2.10 -17.65 -43.38
CA PHE A 19 -2.91 -16.45 -43.60
C PHE A 19 -4.28 -16.73 -44.23
N LYS A 20 -4.54 -17.99 -44.63
CA LYS A 20 -5.83 -18.38 -45.22
C LYS A 20 -6.96 -18.13 -44.23
N GLY A 21 -8.02 -17.47 -44.70
CA GLY A 21 -9.21 -17.13 -43.89
C GLY A 21 -9.01 -16.03 -42.83
N ARG A 22 -7.79 -15.50 -42.67
CA ARG A 22 -7.49 -14.42 -41.71
C ARG A 22 -7.32 -13.06 -42.37
N VAL A 23 -7.01 -13.01 -43.67
CA VAL A 23 -6.70 -11.76 -44.38
C VAL A 23 -7.88 -11.30 -45.24
N SER A 24 -8.28 -10.04 -45.06
CA SER A 24 -9.27 -9.36 -45.91
C SER A 24 -8.74 -7.98 -46.34
N HIS A 25 -9.28 -7.39 -47.41
CA HIS A 25 -8.86 -6.07 -47.91
C HIS A 25 -10.07 -5.16 -48.19
N PHE A 26 -9.83 -3.86 -48.27
CA PHE A 26 -10.89 -2.87 -48.54
C PHE A 26 -11.11 -2.69 -50.04
N GLN A 27 -11.76 -3.66 -50.68
CA GLN A 27 -12.00 -3.69 -52.14
C GLN A 27 -12.50 -2.36 -52.72
N GLN A 28 -13.54 -1.80 -52.11
CA GLN A 28 -14.18 -0.57 -52.59
C GLN A 28 -13.33 0.68 -52.38
N GLN A 29 -12.28 0.61 -51.55
CA GLN A 29 -11.42 1.74 -51.25
C GLN A 29 -10.14 1.77 -52.09
N LEU A 30 -9.88 0.71 -52.87
CA LEU A 30 -8.72 0.65 -53.78
C LEU A 30 -8.76 1.74 -54.84
N GLN A 31 -9.93 2.01 -55.41
CA GLN A 31 -10.13 3.10 -56.38
C GLN A 31 -9.84 4.49 -55.79
N PHE A 32 -9.84 4.61 -54.46
CA PHE A 32 -9.49 5.82 -53.72
C PHE A 32 -8.08 5.76 -53.13
N GLY A 33 -7.26 4.78 -53.55
CA GLY A 33 -5.87 4.63 -53.13
C GLY A 33 -5.67 3.89 -51.80
N ASN A 34 -6.71 3.35 -51.17
CA ASN A 34 -6.54 2.56 -49.95
C ASN A 34 -6.35 1.07 -50.28
N ALA A 35 -5.10 0.62 -50.21
CA ALA A 35 -4.71 -0.78 -50.37
C ALA A 35 -4.50 -1.52 -49.03
N SER A 36 -5.10 -1.03 -47.94
CA SER A 36 -4.95 -1.66 -46.62
C SER A 36 -5.55 -3.06 -46.57
N ILE A 37 -4.94 -3.90 -45.72
CA ILE A 37 -5.42 -5.23 -45.38
C ILE A 37 -5.74 -5.32 -43.89
N VAL A 38 -6.59 -6.27 -43.54
CA VAL A 38 -6.92 -6.64 -42.17
C VAL A 38 -6.50 -8.08 -41.97
N ILE A 39 -5.69 -8.33 -40.95
CA ILE A 39 -5.34 -9.67 -40.47
C ILE A 39 -6.14 -9.92 -39.19
N ARG A 40 -7.02 -10.91 -39.20
CA ARG A 40 -7.84 -11.31 -38.04
C ARG A 40 -7.12 -12.34 -37.19
N ASN A 41 -7.44 -12.39 -35.90
CA ASN A 41 -6.86 -13.35 -34.94
C ASN A 41 -5.33 -13.37 -35.01
N THR A 42 -4.73 -12.19 -34.85
CA THR A 42 -3.28 -12.02 -34.93
C THR A 42 -2.59 -12.80 -33.81
N THR A 43 -1.46 -13.40 -34.16
CA THR A 43 -0.56 -14.11 -33.23
C THR A 43 0.79 -13.42 -33.22
N ILE A 44 1.64 -13.72 -32.23
CA ILE A 44 3.01 -13.17 -32.18
C ILE A 44 3.80 -13.51 -33.46
N SER A 45 3.55 -14.68 -34.07
CA SER A 45 4.17 -15.10 -35.32
C SER A 45 3.77 -14.27 -36.54
N ASP A 46 2.70 -13.47 -36.45
CA ASP A 46 2.35 -12.50 -37.50
C ASP A 46 3.19 -11.22 -37.39
N GLY A 47 3.95 -11.03 -36.32
CA GLY A 47 4.90 -9.92 -36.23
C GLY A 47 5.99 -10.05 -37.29
N GLY A 48 6.28 -8.99 -38.02
CA GLY A 48 7.29 -9.04 -39.07
C GLY A 48 7.31 -7.83 -39.99
N ASN A 49 8.22 -7.86 -40.96
CA ASN A 49 8.25 -6.89 -42.05
C ASN A 49 7.38 -7.42 -43.20
N TYR A 50 6.42 -6.60 -43.58
CA TYR A 50 5.49 -6.82 -44.68
C TYR A 50 5.83 -5.87 -45.81
N THR A 51 5.47 -6.28 -47.02
CA THR A 51 5.69 -5.48 -48.21
C THR A 51 4.42 -5.42 -49.04
N CYS A 52 3.96 -4.21 -49.33
CA CYS A 52 2.97 -3.97 -50.37
C CYS A 52 3.71 -3.76 -51.69
N HIS A 53 3.39 -4.60 -52.67
CA HIS A 53 4.06 -4.63 -53.96
C HIS A 53 3.08 -4.27 -55.08
N PHE A 54 3.39 -3.20 -55.81
CA PHE A 54 2.60 -2.67 -56.91
C PHE A 54 3.40 -2.74 -58.22
N PRO A 55 3.45 -3.91 -58.89
CA PRO A 55 4.26 -4.13 -60.10
C PRO A 55 3.76 -3.38 -61.33
N ASN A 56 2.48 -2.97 -61.35
CA ASN A 56 1.85 -2.33 -62.50
C ASN A 56 1.89 -0.79 -62.46
N LEU A 57 2.52 -0.20 -61.44
CA LEU A 57 2.80 1.23 -61.43
C LEU A 57 4.11 1.47 -62.19
N GLU A 58 4.21 2.59 -62.91
CA GLU A 58 5.46 3.02 -63.57
C GLU A 58 5.98 4.31 -62.90
N PRO A 59 7.13 4.27 -62.21
CA PRO A 59 7.94 3.08 -61.90
C PRO A 59 7.23 2.14 -60.89
N GLU A 60 7.66 0.88 -60.86
CA GLU A 60 7.21 -0.11 -59.87
C GLU A 60 7.37 0.44 -58.45
N GLN A 61 6.34 0.24 -57.61
CA GLN A 61 6.37 0.75 -56.24
C GLN A 61 6.30 -0.38 -55.21
N ILE A 62 7.18 -0.28 -54.22
CA ILE A 62 7.30 -1.22 -53.11
C ILE A 62 7.28 -0.43 -51.80
N PHE A 63 6.33 -0.75 -50.93
CA PHE A 63 6.19 -0.12 -49.62
C PHE A 63 6.42 -1.14 -48.53
N SER A 64 7.34 -0.86 -47.62
CA SER A 64 7.64 -1.74 -46.47
C SER A 64 6.94 -1.25 -45.22
N ILE A 65 6.34 -2.18 -44.48
CA ILE A 65 5.56 -1.93 -43.27
C ILE A 65 6.02 -2.93 -42.20
N LYS A 66 6.29 -2.47 -40.98
CA LYS A 66 6.62 -3.36 -39.86
C LYS A 66 5.39 -3.56 -38.98
N LEU A 67 4.89 -4.80 -38.92
CA LEU A 67 3.83 -5.20 -38.00
C LEU A 67 4.45 -5.66 -36.68
N VAL A 68 4.09 -5.00 -35.59
CA VAL A 68 4.47 -5.40 -34.23
C VAL A 68 3.24 -5.94 -33.54
N VAL A 69 3.26 -7.22 -33.17
CA VAL A 69 2.19 -7.86 -32.41
C VAL A 69 2.66 -8.01 -30.96
N ARG A 70 1.81 -7.57 -30.03
CA ARG A 70 2.01 -7.76 -28.59
C ARG A 70 0.75 -8.38 -28.01
N TYR A 71 0.90 -9.09 -26.91
CA TYR A 71 -0.25 -9.57 -26.17
C TYR A 71 -1.01 -8.41 -25.55
N SER A 72 -2.34 -8.44 -25.68
CA SER A 72 -3.21 -7.53 -24.92
C SER A 72 -3.29 -8.03 -23.48
N LEU A 73 -2.67 -7.26 -22.58
CA LEU A 73 -2.65 -7.50 -21.14
C LEU A 73 -4.03 -7.22 -20.55
N LYS A 74 -4.65 -8.23 -19.95
CA LYS A 74 -5.91 -8.10 -19.19
C LYS A 74 -6.00 -9.17 -18.10
N ASP A 75 -6.94 -9.03 -17.17
CA ASP A 75 -7.25 -10.14 -16.25
C ASP A 75 -7.82 -11.32 -17.04
N ARG A 76 -7.13 -12.46 -16.98
CA ARG A 76 -7.44 -13.71 -17.70
C ARG A 76 -7.57 -14.89 -16.76
N ARG A 77 -7.70 -14.67 -15.45
CA ARG A 77 -7.86 -15.77 -14.47
C ARG A 77 -9.07 -16.67 -14.77
N ARG A 78 -10.10 -16.13 -15.43
CA ARG A 78 -11.28 -16.90 -15.88
C ARG A 78 -11.03 -17.75 -17.12
N GLU A 79 -10.08 -17.35 -17.96
CA GLU A 79 -9.74 -18.02 -19.21
C GLU A 79 -8.61 -19.05 -19.00
N ASN A 80 -7.70 -18.77 -18.06
CA ASN A 80 -6.54 -19.61 -17.77
C ASN A 80 -6.38 -19.78 -16.25
N ALA A 81 -6.68 -20.99 -15.77
CA ALA A 81 -6.58 -21.35 -14.35
C ALA A 81 -5.14 -21.31 -13.81
N ARG A 82 -4.13 -21.32 -14.69
CA ARG A 82 -2.71 -21.22 -14.33
C ARG A 82 -2.18 -19.78 -14.35
N ALA A 83 -2.99 -18.82 -14.79
CA ALA A 83 -2.64 -17.41 -14.74
C ALA A 83 -2.44 -16.96 -13.29
N ALA A 84 -1.60 -15.94 -13.09
CA ALA A 84 -1.27 -15.42 -11.78
C ALA A 84 -2.56 -15.07 -11.00
N PRO A 85 -2.72 -15.59 -9.77
CA PRO A 85 -3.82 -15.17 -8.92
C PRO A 85 -3.62 -13.71 -8.47
N LYS A 86 -4.66 -13.13 -7.87
CA LYS A 86 -4.55 -11.78 -7.30
C LYS A 86 -3.44 -11.78 -6.25
N PRO A 87 -2.45 -10.86 -6.33
CA PRO A 87 -1.38 -10.81 -5.35
C PRO A 87 -1.94 -10.57 -3.94
N ILE A 88 -1.26 -11.14 -2.95
CA ILE A 88 -1.55 -10.93 -1.54
C ILE A 88 -0.55 -9.90 -1.02
N VAL A 89 -1.06 -8.79 -0.50
CA VAL A 89 -0.25 -7.67 -0.04
C VAL A 89 -0.50 -7.37 1.44
N TRP A 90 0.57 -7.07 2.16
CA TRP A 90 0.49 -6.60 3.54
C TRP A 90 1.70 -5.72 3.86
N LEU A 91 1.61 -5.01 4.98
CA LEU A 91 2.69 -4.18 5.51
C LEU A 91 3.13 -4.72 6.87
N VAL A 92 4.42 -4.62 7.14
CA VAL A 92 5.02 -4.95 8.44
C VAL A 92 5.81 -3.73 8.89
N LYS A 93 5.60 -3.28 10.13
CA LYS A 93 6.42 -2.20 10.69
C LYS A 93 7.83 -2.74 10.96
N ASP A 94 8.84 -2.06 10.43
CA ASP A 94 10.25 -2.46 10.57
C ASP A 94 10.91 -1.62 11.68
N THR A 95 10.91 -0.29 11.50
CA THR A 95 11.39 0.68 12.50
C THR A 95 10.33 1.74 12.78
N GLU A 96 10.65 2.75 13.59
CA GLU A 96 9.72 3.86 13.81
C GLU A 96 9.38 4.59 12.50
N ASP A 97 10.35 4.72 11.59
CA ASP A 97 10.28 5.51 10.35
C ASP A 97 10.21 4.69 9.05
N GLN A 98 10.26 3.36 9.14
CA GLN A 98 10.24 2.46 8.00
C GLN A 98 9.18 1.37 8.14
N VAL A 99 8.49 1.10 7.03
CA VAL A 99 7.59 -0.03 6.88
C VAL A 99 8.01 -0.86 5.68
N GLN A 100 7.88 -2.17 5.82
CA GLN A 100 8.18 -3.12 4.76
C GLN A 100 6.88 -3.57 4.10
N LEU A 101 6.78 -3.42 2.79
CA LEU A 101 5.66 -3.91 1.99
C LEU A 101 6.00 -5.29 1.43
N HIS A 102 5.09 -6.22 1.65
CA HIS A 102 5.17 -7.59 1.17
C HIS A 102 4.16 -7.79 0.06
N CYS A 103 4.61 -8.36 -1.05
CA CYS A 103 3.74 -8.86 -2.11
C CYS A 103 4.04 -10.32 -2.39
N VAL A 104 3.01 -11.16 -2.33
CA VAL A 104 3.12 -12.59 -2.64
C VAL A 104 2.15 -12.99 -3.74
N VAL A 105 2.67 -13.69 -4.75
CA VAL A 105 1.89 -14.30 -5.83
C VAL A 105 1.87 -15.82 -5.59
N PRO A 106 0.73 -16.38 -5.10
CA PRO A 106 0.65 -17.79 -4.71
C PRO A 106 0.44 -18.72 -5.91
N GLY A 107 1.51 -19.00 -6.65
CA GLY A 107 1.53 -20.00 -7.72
C GLY A 107 0.98 -19.47 -9.05
N ALA A 108 1.85 -19.38 -10.05
CA ALA A 108 1.51 -18.91 -11.39
C ALA A 108 2.33 -19.64 -12.45
N PHE A 109 1.76 -19.86 -13.63
CA PHE A 109 2.48 -20.37 -14.80
C PHE A 109 1.94 -19.74 -16.10
N PRO A 110 2.79 -19.20 -16.99
CA PRO A 110 4.26 -19.13 -16.93
C PRO A 110 4.77 -18.19 -15.82
N LYS A 111 6.09 -18.08 -15.62
CA LYS A 111 6.66 -17.19 -14.58
C LYS A 111 6.17 -15.74 -14.77
N PRO A 112 5.50 -15.12 -13.78
CA PRO A 112 5.15 -13.72 -13.87
C PRO A 112 6.35 -12.82 -13.55
N GLU A 113 6.37 -11.65 -14.19
CA GLU A 113 7.13 -10.49 -13.71
C GLU A 113 6.30 -9.80 -12.63
N VAL A 114 6.90 -9.55 -11.47
CA VAL A 114 6.23 -8.93 -10.32
C VAL A 114 6.98 -7.68 -9.94
N LEU A 115 6.28 -6.56 -9.84
CA LEU A 115 6.85 -5.26 -9.50
C LEU A 115 5.93 -4.48 -8.57
N TRP A 116 6.52 -3.55 -7.82
CA TRP A 116 5.78 -2.53 -7.08
C TRP A 116 5.69 -1.27 -7.93
N LYS A 117 4.51 -0.65 -7.91
CA LYS A 117 4.20 0.56 -8.66
C LYS A 117 3.52 1.58 -7.74
N GLU A 118 3.96 2.82 -7.78
CA GLU A 118 3.34 3.92 -7.04
C GLU A 118 2.11 4.48 -7.77
N SER A 119 1.30 5.26 -7.04
CA SER A 119 0.09 5.90 -7.56
C SER A 119 0.32 6.82 -8.78
N ASN A 120 1.50 7.42 -8.90
CA ASN A 120 1.88 8.28 -10.03
C ASN A 120 2.35 7.48 -11.26
N GLY A 121 2.52 6.16 -11.13
CA GLY A 121 2.95 5.28 -12.19
C GLY A 121 4.41 4.81 -12.10
N ASP A 122 5.19 5.33 -11.16
CA ASP A 122 6.61 5.01 -11.04
C ASP A 122 6.83 3.58 -10.52
N ILE A 123 7.86 2.93 -11.05
CA ILE A 123 8.25 1.56 -10.67
C ILE A 123 9.23 1.66 -9.50
N VAL A 124 8.95 0.91 -8.42
CA VAL A 124 9.86 0.77 -7.29
C VAL A 124 10.77 -0.43 -7.54
N PRO A 125 12.08 -0.23 -7.77
CA PRO A 125 12.99 -1.31 -8.10
C PRO A 125 13.22 -2.22 -6.90
N ALA A 126 13.06 -3.54 -7.10
CA ALA A 126 13.34 -4.56 -6.09
C ALA A 126 13.55 -5.93 -6.74
N GLU A 127 14.35 -6.77 -6.11
CA GLU A 127 14.62 -8.12 -6.58
C GLU A 127 13.60 -9.11 -5.97
N PRO A 128 12.83 -9.84 -6.80
CA PRO A 128 11.89 -10.83 -6.30
C PRO A 128 12.58 -12.11 -5.85
N GLN A 129 12.13 -12.67 -4.74
CA GLN A 129 12.42 -14.06 -4.39
C GLN A 129 11.49 -14.97 -5.18
N VAL A 130 12.08 -15.92 -5.92
CA VAL A 130 11.34 -16.83 -6.79
C VAL A 130 11.53 -18.26 -6.31
N LEU A 131 10.43 -18.94 -6.03
CA LEU A 131 10.38 -20.36 -5.71
C LEU A 131 9.62 -21.08 -6.82
N TYR A 132 10.22 -22.14 -7.38
CA TYR A 132 9.55 -23.01 -8.34
C TYR A 132 9.20 -24.34 -7.67
N ARG A 133 7.93 -24.74 -7.75
CA ARG A 133 7.47 -26.01 -7.18
C ARG A 133 6.44 -26.66 -8.10
N GLY A 134 6.74 -27.89 -8.54
CA GLY A 134 5.93 -28.58 -9.53
C GLY A 134 6.06 -27.89 -10.89
N ASP A 135 4.97 -27.25 -11.32
CA ASP A 135 4.85 -26.45 -12.54
C ASP A 135 4.48 -24.98 -12.26
N HIS A 136 4.45 -24.56 -10.99
CA HIS A 136 4.04 -23.21 -10.60
C HIS A 136 5.21 -22.41 -9.99
N TYR A 137 5.25 -21.12 -10.30
CA TYR A 137 6.14 -20.13 -9.70
C TYR A 137 5.44 -19.41 -8.55
N TYR A 138 6.11 -19.33 -7.42
CA TYR A 138 5.71 -18.61 -6.22
C TYR A 138 6.68 -17.45 -6.06
N ILE A 139 6.15 -16.23 -6.05
CA ILE A 139 6.97 -15.02 -6.04
C ILE A 139 6.67 -14.22 -4.79
N THR A 140 7.74 -13.79 -4.11
CA THR A 140 7.68 -12.85 -2.99
C THR A 140 8.54 -11.65 -3.33
N LEU A 141 7.94 -10.46 -3.34
CA LEU A 141 8.62 -9.20 -3.57
C LEU A 141 8.49 -8.29 -2.35
N LEU A 142 9.62 -7.85 -1.81
CA LEU A 142 9.70 -7.03 -0.61
C LEU A 142 10.31 -5.68 -0.95
N ILE A 143 9.73 -4.60 -0.42
CA ILE A 143 10.31 -3.25 -0.46
C ILE A 143 10.21 -2.59 0.90
N THR A 144 11.14 -1.68 1.19
CA THR A 144 11.09 -0.82 2.39
C THR A 144 10.75 0.59 1.95
N VAL A 145 9.75 1.19 2.57
CA VAL A 145 9.31 2.57 2.30
C VAL A 145 9.34 3.38 3.61
N THR A 146 9.59 4.68 3.50
CA THR A 146 9.72 5.58 4.67
C THR A 146 8.44 6.39 4.90
N ALA A 147 8.39 7.09 6.03
CA ALA A 147 7.30 8.00 6.42
C ALA A 147 6.94 9.10 5.40
N THR A 148 7.80 9.37 4.42
CA THR A 148 7.56 10.33 3.34
C THR A 148 6.93 9.70 2.11
N ASN A 149 7.04 8.37 1.96
CA ASN A 149 6.43 7.59 0.88
C ASN A 149 5.02 7.15 1.27
N THR A 150 4.17 8.10 1.66
CA THR A 150 2.77 7.83 1.97
C THR A 150 1.95 7.85 0.69
N GLY A 151 1.05 6.88 0.53
CA GLY A 151 0.33 6.75 -0.74
C GLY A 151 -0.23 5.37 -1.00
N LEU A 152 -0.71 5.22 -2.23
CA LEU A 152 -1.23 3.97 -2.76
C LEU A 152 -0.13 3.27 -3.56
N PHE A 153 0.11 2.01 -3.23
CA PHE A 153 1.06 1.14 -3.91
C PHE A 153 0.29 -0.01 -4.56
N HIS A 154 0.68 -0.37 -5.77
CA HIS A 154 0.17 -1.51 -6.52
C HIS A 154 1.27 -2.55 -6.64
N CYS A 155 1.02 -3.76 -6.18
CA CYS A 155 1.83 -4.90 -6.58
C CYS A 155 1.23 -5.47 -7.86
N VAL A 156 1.97 -5.42 -8.96
CA VAL A 156 1.50 -5.83 -10.29
C VAL A 156 2.22 -7.11 -10.69
N ALA A 157 1.46 -8.13 -11.05
CA ALA A 157 1.95 -9.37 -11.63
C ALA A 157 1.57 -9.44 -13.12
N THR A 158 2.57 -9.60 -13.98
CA THR A 158 2.42 -9.59 -15.44
C THR A 158 2.94 -10.89 -16.04
N GLN A 159 2.16 -11.52 -16.91
CA GLN A 159 2.58 -12.66 -17.74
C GLN A 159 2.32 -12.31 -19.20
N GLU A 160 3.34 -11.74 -19.86
CA GLU A 160 3.20 -11.26 -21.24
C GLU A 160 2.81 -12.39 -22.20
N GLU A 161 3.44 -13.58 -22.07
CA GLU A 161 3.24 -14.72 -22.97
C GLU A 161 1.78 -15.20 -23.09
N ILE A 162 0.97 -14.95 -22.06
CA ILE A 162 -0.46 -15.28 -22.06
C ILE A 162 -1.36 -14.05 -22.05
N GLY A 163 -0.79 -12.85 -22.16
CA GLY A 163 -1.52 -11.59 -22.12
C GLY A 163 -2.26 -11.36 -20.80
N HIS A 164 -1.67 -11.76 -19.68
CA HIS A 164 -2.27 -11.62 -18.37
C HIS A 164 -1.61 -10.52 -17.54
N VAL A 165 -2.41 -9.68 -16.90
CA VAL A 165 -1.97 -8.74 -15.87
C VAL A 165 -2.99 -8.69 -14.75
N ILE A 166 -2.50 -8.59 -13.52
CA ILE A 166 -3.33 -8.41 -12.33
C ILE A 166 -2.55 -7.67 -11.24
N ASP A 167 -3.25 -6.85 -10.47
CA ASP A 167 -2.66 -6.12 -9.36
C ASP A 167 -3.46 -6.24 -8.05
N ALA A 168 -2.78 -5.94 -6.96
CA ALA A 168 -3.37 -5.70 -5.66
C ALA A 168 -2.83 -4.39 -5.08
N GLU A 169 -3.73 -3.63 -4.45
CA GLU A 169 -3.41 -2.32 -3.90
C GLU A 169 -3.23 -2.38 -2.38
N ILE A 170 -2.32 -1.55 -1.87
CA ILE A 170 -2.13 -1.31 -0.44
C ILE A 170 -1.86 0.16 -0.19
N ARG A 171 -2.48 0.70 0.86
CA ARG A 171 -2.28 2.10 1.27
C ARG A 171 -1.34 2.17 2.47
N VAL A 172 -0.28 2.96 2.35
CA VAL A 172 0.62 3.29 3.46
C VAL A 172 0.06 4.49 4.21
N PRO A 173 -0.39 4.34 5.47
CA PRO A 173 -1.05 5.41 6.22
C PRO A 173 -0.06 6.41 6.81
N ASP A 174 -0.38 7.70 6.74
CA ASP A 174 0.44 8.80 7.30
C ASP A 174 0.63 8.71 8.83
N LYS A 175 -0.29 8.03 9.52
CA LYS A 175 -0.38 8.04 10.99
C LYS A 175 0.44 6.95 11.69
N GLN A 176 1.11 6.05 10.97
CA GLN A 176 1.93 5.02 11.63
C GLN A 176 3.23 5.55 12.25
N PHE A 177 3.59 6.80 11.95
CA PHE A 177 4.80 7.50 12.37
C PHE A 177 4.59 8.48 13.54
N LYS A 178 3.35 8.66 14.01
CA LYS A 178 3.12 9.50 15.19
C LYS A 178 3.46 8.71 16.45
N SER A 179 4.72 8.77 16.86
CA SER A 179 5.12 8.46 18.24
C SER A 179 4.29 9.35 19.18
N SER A 180 3.58 8.72 20.11
CA SER A 180 2.89 9.41 21.20
C SER A 180 3.94 9.92 22.19
N TYR A 181 4.68 10.93 21.78
CA TYR A 181 5.66 11.66 22.60
C TYR A 181 5.06 12.99 23.05
N GLY A 182 3.86 12.92 23.64
CA GLY A 182 3.12 14.11 24.09
C GLY A 182 2.38 13.93 25.42
N ASP A 183 1.93 12.72 25.74
CA ASP A 183 1.05 12.52 26.90
C ASP A 183 1.80 12.17 28.20
N GLY A 184 3.07 11.78 28.13
CA GLY A 184 3.87 11.43 29.32
C GLY A 184 4.42 12.63 30.10
N VAL A 185 4.65 13.77 29.44
CA VAL A 185 5.24 14.96 30.07
C VAL A 185 4.22 15.71 30.93
N LEU A 186 2.94 15.73 30.51
CA LEU A 186 1.88 16.38 31.27
C LEU A 186 1.56 15.61 32.57
N ALA A 187 1.54 14.27 32.52
CA ALA A 187 1.29 13.43 33.69
C ALA A 187 2.37 13.58 34.77
N GLY A 188 3.65 13.70 34.37
CA GLY A 188 4.76 13.91 35.31
C GLY A 188 4.68 15.23 36.08
N LEU A 189 4.23 16.31 35.42
CA LEU A 189 4.05 17.63 36.04
C LEU A 189 2.90 17.65 37.05
N PHE A 190 1.79 16.94 36.78
CA PHE A 190 0.68 16.84 37.73
C PHE A 190 1.04 16.03 38.98
N CYS A 191 1.81 14.93 38.84
CA CYS A 191 2.24 14.13 39.98
C CYS A 191 3.22 14.89 40.90
N ALA A 192 4.16 15.65 40.33
CA ALA A 192 5.09 16.47 41.12
C ALA A 192 4.38 17.61 41.88
N GLY A 193 3.37 18.24 41.26
CA GLY A 193 2.55 19.27 41.90
C GLY A 193 1.70 18.76 43.07
N PHE A 194 1.13 17.56 42.96
CA PHE A 194 0.34 16.96 44.04
C PHE A 194 1.19 16.56 45.26
N VAL A 195 2.39 16.00 45.03
CA VAL A 195 3.29 15.58 46.13
C VAL A 195 3.84 16.79 46.89
N THR A 196 4.18 17.86 46.19
CA THR A 196 4.64 19.12 46.80
C THR A 196 3.51 19.85 47.52
N GLY A 197 2.30 19.87 46.96
CA GLY A 197 1.13 20.44 47.63
C GLY A 197 0.76 19.72 48.93
N ALA A 198 0.71 18.39 48.91
CA ALA A 198 0.35 17.60 50.09
C ALA A 198 1.37 17.74 51.24
N SER A 199 2.66 17.80 50.91
CA SER A 199 3.73 17.97 51.91
C SER A 199 3.69 19.36 52.55
N VAL A 200 3.42 20.43 51.78
CA VAL A 200 3.23 21.78 52.34
C VAL A 200 2.01 21.86 53.27
N VAL A 201 0.88 21.25 52.89
CA VAL A 201 -0.33 21.21 53.73
C VAL A 201 -0.05 20.46 55.04
N LEU A 202 0.65 19.33 54.99
CA LEU A 202 1.02 18.56 56.18
C LEU A 202 1.90 19.38 57.13
N VAL A 203 2.91 20.09 56.61
CA VAL A 203 3.77 20.97 57.41
C VAL A 203 2.96 22.11 58.05
N LEU A 204 2.09 22.78 57.29
CA LEU A 204 1.23 23.83 57.83
C LEU A 204 0.26 23.32 58.90
N CYS A 205 -0.32 22.14 58.71
CA CYS A 205 -1.14 21.47 59.72
C CYS A 205 -0.35 21.16 61.00
N VAL A 206 0.86 20.62 60.88
CA VAL A 206 1.73 20.34 62.04
C VAL A 206 2.08 21.64 62.77
N LEU A 207 2.42 22.71 62.06
CA LEU A 207 2.71 24.02 62.66
C LEU A 207 1.49 24.62 63.35
N TYR A 208 0.30 24.49 62.76
CA TYR A 208 -0.96 24.94 63.34
C TYR A 208 -1.30 24.18 64.63
N VAL A 209 -1.19 22.85 64.61
CA VAL A 209 -1.40 22.00 65.79
C VAL A 209 -0.38 22.34 66.86
N ARG A 210 0.91 22.50 66.52
CA ARG A 210 1.96 22.86 67.46
C ARG A 210 1.72 24.23 68.11
N LYS A 211 1.27 25.22 67.34
CA LYS A 211 0.90 26.56 67.85
C LYS A 211 -0.29 26.49 68.81
N ASN A 212 -1.32 25.70 68.51
CA ASN A 212 -2.47 25.51 69.38
C ASN A 212 -2.16 24.66 70.62
N TYR A 213 -1.25 23.70 70.50
CA TYR A 213 -0.75 22.91 71.62
C TYR A 213 0.04 23.76 72.60
N ILE A 214 0.96 24.60 72.11
CA ILE A 214 1.73 25.54 72.95
C ILE A 214 0.80 26.57 73.62
N LYS A 215 -0.22 27.07 72.92
CA LYS A 215 -1.25 27.94 73.53
C LYS A 215 -2.02 27.26 74.66
N LYS A 216 -2.30 25.95 74.55
CA LYS A 216 -2.96 25.16 75.61
C LYS A 216 -2.06 24.93 76.82
N VAL A 217 -0.74 24.76 76.61
CA VAL A 217 0.23 24.54 77.69
C VAL A 217 0.54 25.83 78.48
N SER A 218 0.39 27.00 77.86
CA SER A 218 0.57 28.31 78.54
C SER A 218 -0.69 28.90 79.18
N ALA A 219 -1.81 28.16 79.23
CA ALA A 219 -3.00 28.62 79.96
C ALA A 219 -2.82 28.42 81.49
N PRO A 220 -2.88 29.47 82.32
CA PRO A 220 -2.64 29.36 83.77
C PRO A 220 -3.80 28.66 84.50
N LYS A 221 -3.46 27.80 85.47
CA LYS A 221 -4.41 27.22 86.44
C LYS A 221 -4.94 28.33 87.37
N THR A 222 -6.26 28.52 87.40
CA THR A 222 -6.95 29.41 88.33
C THR A 222 -7.19 28.72 89.69
N ASN A 223 -6.79 29.39 90.77
CA ASN A 223 -7.03 29.00 92.16
C ASN A 223 -8.52 29.11 92.52
N GLY A 224 -9.09 28.04 93.08
CA GLY A 224 -10.35 28.08 93.81
C GLY A 224 -10.12 28.40 95.29
N SER A 225 -10.72 29.47 95.78
CA SER A 225 -10.76 29.90 97.18
C SER A 225 -12.09 29.49 97.80
N CYS A 226 -12.08 28.93 99.02
CA CYS A 226 -13.25 28.73 99.87
C CYS A 226 -12.98 29.43 101.21
N ASN A 227 -13.87 30.31 101.65
CA ASN A 227 -13.87 30.94 102.98
C ASN A 227 -15.31 31.10 103.51
N GLY A 228 -15.46 30.96 104.84
CA GLY A 228 -16.65 31.29 105.68
C GLY A 228 -17.51 30.05 105.99
N GLU A 229 -17.80 29.64 107.23
CA GLU A 229 -18.36 30.34 108.41
C GLU A 229 -18.21 29.42 109.66
N SER A 230 -17.45 29.75 110.72
CA SER A 230 -17.82 30.31 112.04
C SER A 230 -18.93 29.63 112.88
N SER A 231 -18.58 29.15 114.10
CA SER A 231 -19.26 29.37 115.41
C SER A 231 -18.76 28.34 116.45
N GLN A 232 -17.83 28.69 117.34
CA GLN A 232 -17.99 29.19 118.73
C GLN A 232 -17.84 28.10 119.83
N PRO A 233 -17.38 28.47 121.05
CA PRO A 233 -16.80 27.56 122.05
C PRO A 233 -17.61 27.51 123.37
N LEU A 234 -16.98 26.93 124.41
CA LEU A 234 -17.30 26.95 125.85
C LEU A 234 -18.36 25.91 126.33
N GLN A 235 -18.23 25.20 127.46
CA GLN A 235 -17.21 25.04 128.51
C GLN A 235 -17.74 23.93 129.49
N PRO A 236 -17.35 23.81 130.78
CA PRO A 236 -16.92 22.55 131.39
C PRO A 236 -17.91 21.95 132.41
N LEU A 237 -17.71 20.68 132.75
CA LEU A 237 -17.39 20.15 134.10
C LEU A 237 -17.06 18.66 133.99
#